data_AF-A0AAD6V6A9-F1
#
_entry.id   AF-A0AAD6V6A9-F1
#
_cell.length_a   1.000
_cell.length_b   1.000
_cell.length_c   1.000
_cell.angle_alpha   90.00
_cell.angle_beta   90.00
_cell.angle_gamma   90.00
#
_symmetry.space_group_name_H-M   'P 1'
#
loop_
_entity.id
_entity.type
_entity.pdbx_description
1 polymer ?
#
loop_
_entity_poly.entity_id
_entity_poly.type
_entity_poly.pdbx_seq_one_letter_code
_entity_poly.pdbx_strand_id
1 'polypeptide(L)'
;MNTLANHGYIPRNGIVSFEEAIMGSMEAFNMDISVVGPLAANALLMRGNPFINKFSIGGVSPLVPPLPGKIDGPETGGIAKHGRFEGDASMTRSDAFIGDNRDFQDILYDMDLLQLGKFGDNGPDGNNTVFNVATMIGVMQHNTIMYQATDPKFTFSASRIIGASGAAAFLLECVSPSLRTTKQSTLPIIESFLRNQTFPQNWFRAGAPVGAVLGPPTAAIVAALPFPPGRNSAQGVYVADPLPPAPFNNSLDCWAYWEQAANTPAALQNTTGIFKQNVDFLRQIQFTVKGDPACDQELLSFGPAGV
;
A
#
# COMPACT_ATOMS: atom_id res chain seq x y z
N MET A 1 6.75 4.46 5.58
CA MET A 1 7.24 5.83 5.31
C MET A 1 7.38 6.67 6.57
N ASN A 2 6.43 6.63 7.53
CA ASN A 2 6.51 7.44 8.75
C ASN A 2 7.82 7.21 9.54
N THR A 3 8.26 5.97 9.71
CA THR A 3 9.56 5.67 10.32
C THR A 3 10.74 6.29 9.55
N LEU A 4 10.71 6.29 8.22
CA LEU A 4 11.77 6.90 7.40
C LEU A 4 11.84 8.41 7.66
N ALA A 5 10.69 9.09 7.70
CA ALA A 5 10.63 10.53 7.98
C ALA A 5 11.12 10.83 9.40
N ASN A 6 10.68 10.05 10.39
CA ASN A 6 11.09 10.23 11.80
C ASN A 6 12.58 10.03 12.03
N HIS A 7 13.25 9.27 11.15
CA HIS A 7 14.69 9.00 11.24
C HIS A 7 15.52 9.73 10.18
N GLY A 8 14.91 10.56 9.31
CA GLY A 8 15.62 11.37 8.32
C GLY A 8 16.13 10.63 7.09
N TYR A 9 15.62 9.42 6.82
CA TYR A 9 15.85 8.72 5.55
C TYR A 9 15.10 9.39 4.38
N ILE A 10 14.02 10.10 4.71
CA ILE A 10 13.30 11.02 3.83
C ILE A 10 13.07 12.34 4.57
N PRO A 11 12.68 13.45 3.90
CA PRO A 11 12.39 14.71 4.55
C PRO A 11 11.44 14.55 5.76
N ARG A 12 11.87 15.09 6.92
CA ARG A 12 11.14 14.98 8.20
C ARG A 12 9.75 15.62 8.18
N ASN A 13 9.49 16.53 7.24
CA ASN A 13 8.18 17.14 7.03
C ASN A 13 7.22 16.25 6.24
N GLY A 14 7.64 15.07 5.79
CA GLY A 14 6.80 14.11 5.08
C GLY A 14 6.47 14.50 3.63
N ILE A 15 7.15 15.49 3.05
CA ILE A 15 6.97 15.90 1.65
C ILE A 15 8.14 15.39 0.82
N VAL A 16 7.87 14.42 -0.04
CA VAL A 16 8.88 13.57 -0.67
C VAL A 16 8.78 13.61 -2.17
N SER A 17 9.93 13.53 -2.84
CA SER A 17 10.03 13.25 -4.28
C SER A 17 10.02 11.75 -4.55
N PHE A 18 9.88 11.41 -5.82
CA PHE A 18 10.02 10.04 -6.31
C PHE A 18 11.35 9.39 -5.88
N GLU A 19 12.47 10.09 -6.09
CA GLU A 19 13.81 9.60 -5.77
C GLU A 19 14.02 9.48 -4.27
N GLU A 20 13.57 10.46 -3.48
CA GLU A 20 13.68 10.42 -2.01
C GLU A 20 12.89 9.22 -1.45
N ALA A 21 11.70 8.94 -1.98
CA ALA A 21 10.91 7.77 -1.57
C ALA A 21 11.61 6.44 -1.88
N ILE A 22 12.22 6.32 -3.06
CA ILE A 22 12.98 5.14 -3.48
C ILE A 22 14.23 4.98 -2.61
N MET A 23 15.11 5.99 -2.60
CA MET A 23 16.38 5.94 -1.87
C MET A 23 16.14 5.72 -0.38
N GLY A 24 15.20 6.44 0.23
CA GLY A 24 14.90 6.28 1.65
C GLY A 24 14.45 4.86 2.00
N SER A 25 13.66 4.21 1.14
CA SER A 25 13.16 2.85 1.38
C SER A 25 14.22 1.77 1.10
N MET A 26 15.03 1.96 0.06
CA MET A 26 16.18 1.10 -0.23
C MET A 26 17.21 1.19 0.91
N GLU A 27 17.55 2.40 1.36
CA GLU A 27 18.51 2.58 2.46
C GLU A 27 17.98 2.03 3.78
N ALA A 28 16.73 2.35 4.15
CA ALA A 28 16.17 1.96 5.44
C ALA A 28 15.82 0.47 5.54
N PHE A 29 15.20 -0.10 4.51
CA PHE A 29 14.60 -1.44 4.56
C PHE A 29 15.23 -2.43 3.58
N ASN A 30 16.17 -1.97 2.74
CA ASN A 30 16.70 -2.76 1.63
C ASN A 30 15.59 -3.24 0.68
N MET A 31 14.52 -2.45 0.50
CA MET A 31 13.49 -2.78 -0.48
C MET A 31 14.10 -2.80 -1.88
N ASP A 32 13.75 -3.80 -2.69
CA ASP A 32 14.20 -3.83 -4.07
C ASP A 32 13.53 -2.70 -4.88
N ILE A 33 14.26 -2.15 -5.86
CA ILE A 33 13.74 -1.06 -6.72
C ILE A 33 12.52 -1.50 -7.53
N SER A 34 12.42 -2.80 -7.85
CA SER A 34 11.24 -3.40 -8.46
C SER A 34 10.00 -3.21 -7.56
N VAL A 35 10.13 -3.21 -6.24
CA VAL A 35 9.00 -3.00 -5.34
C VAL A 35 8.73 -1.51 -5.12
N VAL A 36 9.76 -0.74 -4.73
CA VAL A 36 9.53 0.66 -4.32
C VAL A 36 9.31 1.60 -5.51
N GLY A 37 9.89 1.33 -6.68
CA GLY A 37 9.74 2.17 -7.86
C GLY A 37 8.28 2.37 -8.29
N PRO A 38 7.53 1.29 -8.57
CA PRO A 38 6.11 1.37 -8.89
C PRO A 38 5.27 2.01 -7.79
N LEU A 39 5.55 1.72 -6.52
CA LEU A 39 4.82 2.32 -5.40
C LEU A 39 5.02 3.84 -5.32
N ALA A 40 6.26 4.31 -5.51
CA ALA A 40 6.58 5.73 -5.55
C ALA A 40 5.96 6.42 -6.78
N ALA A 41 6.00 5.75 -7.94
CA ALA A 41 5.35 6.24 -9.15
C ALA A 41 3.84 6.36 -8.96
N ASN A 42 3.20 5.33 -8.39
CA ASN A 42 1.77 5.30 -8.11
C ASN A 42 1.35 6.40 -7.11
N ALA A 43 2.12 6.58 -6.02
CA ALA A 43 1.90 7.65 -5.06
C ALA A 43 1.92 9.03 -5.73
N LEU A 44 2.89 9.27 -6.62
CA LEU A 44 3.04 10.56 -7.30
C LEU A 44 1.95 10.80 -8.36
N LEU A 45 1.62 9.77 -9.16
CA LEU A 45 0.59 9.85 -10.21
C LEU A 45 -0.83 9.98 -9.63
N MET A 46 -1.14 9.28 -8.54
CA MET A 46 -2.50 9.24 -8.01
C MET A 46 -2.78 10.27 -6.92
N ARG A 47 -1.75 10.68 -6.16
CA ARG A 47 -1.87 11.46 -4.91
C ARG A 47 -0.83 12.57 -4.76
N GLY A 48 0.05 12.73 -5.74
CA GLY A 48 1.09 13.75 -5.73
C GLY A 48 0.90 14.81 -6.78
N ASN A 49 1.99 15.49 -7.06
CA ASN A 49 2.10 16.45 -8.13
C ASN A 49 3.34 16.13 -8.98
N PRO A 50 3.19 15.42 -10.11
CA PRO A 50 4.32 15.05 -10.97
C PRO A 50 4.99 16.25 -11.64
N PHE A 51 4.35 17.42 -11.72
CA PHE A 51 4.99 18.62 -12.28
C PHE A 51 6.14 19.11 -11.39
N ILE A 52 5.94 19.10 -10.07
CA ILE A 52 6.98 19.48 -9.10
C ILE A 52 7.69 18.29 -8.46
N ASN A 53 7.37 17.05 -8.89
CA ASN A 53 7.91 15.81 -8.34
C ASN A 53 7.81 15.75 -6.80
N LYS A 54 6.62 16.00 -6.24
CA LYS A 54 6.37 15.90 -4.79
C LYS A 54 5.03 15.25 -4.47
N PHE A 55 4.99 14.47 -3.40
CA PHE A 55 3.78 14.00 -2.73
C PHE A 55 3.93 14.06 -1.21
N SER A 56 2.81 14.07 -0.49
CA SER A 56 2.76 13.98 0.97
C SER A 56 2.62 12.52 1.39
N ILE A 57 3.42 12.06 2.36
CA ILE A 57 3.25 10.73 2.98
C ILE A 57 2.03 10.64 3.90
N GLY A 58 1.39 11.77 4.18
CA GLY A 58 0.18 11.87 4.97
C GLY A 58 -0.94 12.53 4.17
N GLY A 59 -1.57 13.51 4.79
CA GLY A 59 -2.70 14.26 4.24
C GLY A 59 -2.30 15.44 3.34
N VAL A 60 -3.25 16.36 3.18
CA VAL A 60 -3.11 17.63 2.44
C VAL A 60 -1.92 18.45 2.95
N SER A 61 -1.18 19.05 2.03
CA SER A 61 -0.11 19.99 2.34
C SER A 61 -0.05 21.11 1.29
N PRO A 62 0.13 22.39 1.70
CA PRO A 62 0.32 23.49 0.75
C PRO A 62 1.62 23.35 -0.05
N LEU A 63 2.56 22.51 0.39
CA LEU A 63 3.79 22.20 -0.31
C LEU A 63 3.59 21.25 -1.51
N VAL A 64 2.38 20.66 -1.63
CA VAL A 64 1.98 19.80 -2.74
C VAL A 64 0.66 20.31 -3.31
N PRO A 65 0.69 21.37 -4.14
CA PRO A 65 -0.52 21.98 -4.69
C PRO A 65 -1.27 21.02 -5.60
N PRO A 66 -2.61 21.17 -5.73
CA PRO A 66 -3.43 20.36 -6.62
C PRO A 66 -2.93 20.43 -8.06
N LEU A 67 -3.14 19.34 -8.79
CA LEU A 67 -2.88 19.30 -10.22
C LEU A 67 -3.79 20.28 -10.97
N PRO A 68 -3.36 20.80 -12.14
CA PRO A 68 -4.24 21.52 -13.05
C PRO A 68 -5.53 20.72 -13.30
N GLY A 69 -6.67 21.40 -13.24
CA GLY A 69 -7.99 20.77 -13.33
C GLY A 69 -8.48 20.10 -12.05
N LYS A 70 -7.77 20.24 -10.91
CA LYS A 70 -8.25 19.82 -9.57
C LYS A 70 -8.80 18.39 -9.55
N ILE A 71 -8.07 17.46 -10.17
CA ILE A 71 -8.52 16.07 -10.38
C ILE A 71 -8.69 15.29 -9.07
N ASP A 72 -8.10 15.81 -8.01
CA ASP A 72 -8.25 15.33 -6.64
C ASP A 72 -9.13 16.27 -5.78
N GLY A 73 -9.95 17.08 -6.42
CA GLY A 73 -10.67 18.16 -5.76
C GLY A 73 -9.74 19.35 -5.47
N PRO A 74 -10.13 20.26 -4.56
CA PRO A 74 -9.40 21.50 -4.31
C PRO A 74 -7.99 21.27 -3.73
N GLU A 75 -7.66 20.07 -3.26
CA GLU A 75 -6.42 19.72 -2.56
C GLU A 75 -5.93 18.33 -3.01
N THR A 76 -4.60 18.09 -3.03
CA THR A 76 -4.02 16.81 -3.48
C THR A 76 -4.29 15.64 -2.54
N GLY A 77 -4.47 15.92 -1.25
CA GLY A 77 -4.78 14.92 -0.23
C GLY A 77 -3.62 14.04 0.24
N GLY A 78 -2.56 13.88 -0.55
CA GLY A 78 -1.44 12.98 -0.22
C GLY A 78 -1.84 11.50 -0.21
N ILE A 79 -0.92 10.62 0.17
CA ILE A 79 -1.19 9.16 0.13
C ILE A 79 -2.25 8.72 1.13
N ALA A 80 -2.54 9.51 2.18
CA ALA A 80 -3.60 9.23 3.15
C ALA A 80 -5.01 9.52 2.64
N LYS A 81 -5.15 10.16 1.47
CA LYS A 81 -6.48 10.40 0.89
C LYS A 81 -7.05 9.10 0.33
N HIS A 82 -8.23 8.77 0.81
CA HIS A 82 -8.95 7.54 0.52
C HIS A 82 -9.29 7.31 -0.96
N GLY A 83 -9.10 6.07 -1.44
CA GLY A 83 -9.70 5.51 -2.66
C GLY A 83 -8.77 5.33 -3.88
N ARG A 84 -7.50 5.72 -3.81
CA ARG A 84 -6.52 5.50 -4.92
C ARG A 84 -5.22 4.87 -4.46
N PHE A 85 -4.71 5.30 -3.30
CA PHE A 85 -3.53 4.71 -2.67
C PHE A 85 -3.89 4.09 -1.32
N GLU A 86 -4.38 4.91 -0.38
CA GLU A 86 -5.06 4.45 0.83
C GLU A 86 -6.42 3.85 0.47
N GLY A 87 -6.83 2.82 1.23
CA GLY A 87 -8.12 2.16 1.10
C GLY A 87 -8.42 1.24 2.28
N ASP A 88 -9.59 0.62 2.23
CA ASP A 88 -10.25 -0.03 3.37
C ASP A 88 -9.60 -1.36 3.81
N ALA A 89 -9.99 -1.87 4.98
CA ALA A 89 -9.44 -3.05 5.64
C ALA A 89 -7.92 -2.95 5.90
N SER A 90 -7.47 -1.78 6.37
CA SER A 90 -6.10 -1.61 6.86
C SER A 90 -5.89 -2.33 8.20
N MET A 91 -4.66 -2.77 8.47
CA MET A 91 -4.35 -3.52 9.70
C MET A 91 -4.54 -2.68 10.98
N THR A 92 -4.02 -1.44 10.98
CA THR A 92 -3.96 -0.60 12.19
C THR A 92 -4.57 0.79 12.03
N ARG A 93 -5.29 1.03 10.93
CA ARG A 93 -5.98 2.29 10.59
C ARG A 93 -7.42 1.97 10.23
N SER A 94 -8.36 2.85 10.57
CA SER A 94 -9.78 2.62 10.30
C SER A 94 -10.13 2.90 8.85
N ASP A 95 -11.23 2.34 8.36
CA ASP A 95 -11.77 2.76 7.06
C ASP A 95 -12.20 4.22 7.10
N ALA A 96 -11.94 4.94 6.01
CA ALA A 96 -12.10 6.39 5.95
C ALA A 96 -13.56 6.85 6.13
N PHE A 97 -14.52 5.99 5.83
CA PHE A 97 -15.93 6.32 5.98
C PHE A 97 -16.39 6.31 7.45
N ILE A 98 -15.86 5.39 8.25
CA ILE A 98 -16.31 5.19 9.64
C ILE A 98 -15.30 5.65 10.70
N GLY A 99 -14.10 6.06 10.31
CA GLY A 99 -13.09 6.50 11.26
C GLY A 99 -11.87 7.18 10.66
N ASP A 100 -10.77 7.10 11.39
CA ASP A 100 -9.49 7.69 11.02
C ASP A 100 -8.63 6.67 10.23
N ASN A 101 -8.43 6.97 8.94
CA ASN A 101 -7.68 6.15 8.00
C ASN A 101 -6.17 6.44 7.97
N ARG A 102 -5.67 7.30 8.86
CA ARG A 102 -4.29 7.75 8.87
C ARG A 102 -3.57 7.40 10.16
N ASP A 103 -4.17 7.75 11.30
CA ASP A 103 -3.50 7.64 12.59
C ASP A 103 -3.66 6.23 13.18
N PHE A 104 -2.64 5.77 13.92
CA PHE A 104 -2.62 4.43 14.50
C PHE A 104 -3.78 4.24 15.49
N GLN A 105 -4.46 3.09 15.40
CA GLN A 105 -5.59 2.75 16.25
C GLN A 105 -5.24 1.59 17.19
N ASP A 106 -5.20 1.87 18.48
CA ASP A 106 -4.95 0.88 19.54
C ASP A 106 -5.86 -0.34 19.41
N ILE A 107 -7.17 -0.10 19.25
CA ILE A 107 -8.16 -1.16 19.21
C ILE A 107 -7.95 -2.12 18.03
N LEU A 108 -7.49 -1.62 16.88
CA LEU A 108 -7.22 -2.48 15.72
C LEU A 108 -5.96 -3.30 15.92
N TYR A 109 -4.93 -2.69 16.51
CA TYR A 109 -3.73 -3.42 16.86
C TYR A 109 -4.01 -4.51 17.91
N ASP A 110 -4.85 -4.24 18.91
CA ASP A 110 -5.29 -5.25 19.87
C ASP A 110 -5.99 -6.43 19.17
N MET A 111 -6.78 -6.17 18.13
CA MET A 111 -7.38 -7.24 17.31
C MET A 111 -6.31 -8.03 16.53
N ASP A 112 -5.28 -7.37 16.00
CA ASP A 112 -4.15 -8.05 15.37
C ASP A 112 -3.41 -8.95 16.38
N LEU A 113 -3.26 -8.50 17.63
CA LEU A 113 -2.67 -9.29 18.71
C LEU A 113 -3.52 -10.51 19.08
N LEU A 114 -4.85 -10.45 18.95
CA LEU A 114 -5.71 -11.62 19.11
C LEU A 114 -5.46 -12.67 18.01
N GLN A 115 -5.13 -12.25 16.79
CA GLN A 115 -4.76 -13.18 15.71
C GLN A 115 -3.35 -13.75 15.95
N LEU A 116 -2.42 -12.92 16.42
CA LEU A 116 -1.10 -13.38 16.86
C LEU A 116 -1.22 -14.45 17.95
N GLY A 117 -2.06 -14.23 18.97
CA GLY A 117 -2.29 -15.20 20.04
C GLY A 117 -2.86 -16.54 19.58
N LYS A 118 -3.48 -16.61 18.38
CA LYS A 118 -4.05 -17.84 17.80
C LYS A 118 -3.10 -18.55 16.84
N PHE A 119 -2.35 -17.79 16.05
CA PHE A 119 -1.63 -18.29 14.88
C PHE A 119 -0.13 -18.00 14.90
N GLY A 120 0.34 -17.20 15.85
CA GLY A 120 1.73 -16.82 16.00
C GLY A 120 2.61 -17.98 16.44
N ASP A 121 3.89 -17.89 16.10
CA ASP A 121 4.89 -18.84 16.57
C ASP A 121 5.43 -18.44 17.95
N ASN A 122 6.01 -19.41 18.65
CA ASN A 122 6.75 -19.14 19.88
C ASN A 122 8.06 -18.41 19.54
N GLY A 123 8.37 -17.39 20.34
CA GLY A 123 9.56 -16.58 20.19
C GLY A 123 10.37 -16.49 21.48
N PRO A 124 11.44 -15.67 21.47
CA PRO A 124 12.26 -15.39 22.65
C PRO A 124 11.44 -14.70 23.74
N ASP A 125 10.39 -13.98 23.35
CA ASP A 125 9.52 -13.22 24.22
C ASP A 125 8.35 -14.05 24.78
N GLY A 126 8.29 -15.35 24.44
CA GLY A 126 7.28 -16.28 24.94
C GLY A 126 6.40 -16.91 23.84
N ASN A 127 5.33 -17.56 24.27
CA ASN A 127 4.44 -18.27 23.34
C ASN A 127 3.64 -17.30 22.48
N ASN A 128 3.48 -17.63 21.19
CA ASN A 128 2.69 -16.84 20.24
C ASN A 128 3.11 -15.36 20.20
N THR A 129 4.41 -15.09 20.12
CA THR A 129 4.98 -13.73 20.10
C THR A 129 5.64 -13.37 18.77
N VAL A 130 5.63 -14.28 17.80
CA VAL A 130 6.24 -14.09 16.49
C VAL A 130 5.16 -14.10 15.42
N PHE A 131 5.06 -13.00 14.68
CA PHE A 131 4.18 -12.90 13.51
C PHE A 131 4.71 -13.77 12.37
N ASN A 132 3.83 -14.55 11.79
CA ASN A 132 4.08 -15.40 10.62
C ASN A 132 2.99 -15.19 9.56
N VAL A 133 3.05 -15.94 8.45
CA VAL A 133 2.06 -15.85 7.37
C VAL A 133 0.66 -16.21 7.86
N ALA A 134 0.50 -17.21 8.72
CA ALA A 134 -0.80 -17.59 9.27
C ALA A 134 -1.41 -16.48 10.14
N THR A 135 -0.58 -15.77 10.90
CA THR A 135 -0.98 -14.59 11.65
C THR A 135 -1.48 -13.50 10.72
N MET A 136 -0.74 -13.18 9.66
CA MET A 136 -1.14 -12.16 8.68
C MET A 136 -2.40 -12.55 7.90
N ILE A 137 -2.60 -13.83 7.61
CA ILE A 137 -3.88 -14.34 7.07
C ILE A 137 -5.03 -14.04 8.04
N GLY A 138 -4.87 -14.40 9.32
CA GLY A 138 -5.89 -14.15 10.34
C GLY A 138 -6.21 -12.65 10.51
N VAL A 139 -5.19 -11.79 10.53
CA VAL A 139 -5.32 -10.33 10.58
C VAL A 139 -6.14 -9.81 9.40
N MET A 140 -5.72 -10.16 8.18
CA MET A 140 -6.37 -9.65 6.97
C MET A 140 -7.80 -10.18 6.83
N GLN A 141 -8.05 -11.46 7.10
CA GLN A 141 -9.41 -12.01 7.11
C GLN A 141 -10.30 -11.32 8.15
N HIS A 142 -9.80 -11.14 9.38
CA HIS A 142 -10.57 -10.50 10.44
C HIS A 142 -10.97 -9.07 10.06
N ASN A 143 -10.00 -8.26 9.64
CA ASN A 143 -10.23 -6.86 9.29
C ASN A 143 -11.15 -6.74 8.07
N THR A 144 -10.94 -7.54 7.02
CA THR A 144 -11.81 -7.53 5.85
C THR A 144 -13.25 -7.90 6.20
N ILE A 145 -13.50 -8.91 7.05
CA ILE A 145 -14.87 -9.30 7.45
C ILE A 145 -15.49 -8.22 8.34
N MET A 146 -14.73 -7.69 9.30
CA MET A 146 -15.21 -6.68 10.24
C MET A 146 -15.62 -5.40 9.52
N TYR A 147 -14.78 -4.90 8.61
CA TYR A 147 -15.09 -3.69 7.84
C TYR A 147 -16.17 -3.92 6.78
N GLN A 148 -16.18 -5.07 6.12
CA GLN A 148 -17.31 -5.41 5.24
C GLN A 148 -18.65 -5.39 6.01
N ALA A 149 -18.68 -5.82 7.27
CA ALA A 149 -19.91 -5.82 8.07
C ALA A 149 -20.28 -4.45 8.65
N THR A 150 -19.33 -3.51 8.79
CA THR A 150 -19.53 -2.27 9.56
C THR A 150 -19.39 -0.99 8.75
N ASP A 151 -18.67 -1.00 7.64
CA ASP A 151 -18.55 0.12 6.71
C ASP A 151 -19.54 -0.05 5.54
N PRO A 152 -20.65 0.72 5.50
CA PRO A 152 -21.60 0.65 4.37
C PRO A 152 -21.02 1.18 3.05
N LYS A 153 -19.83 1.79 3.05
CA LYS A 153 -19.09 2.20 1.85
C LYS A 153 -17.84 1.38 1.58
N PHE A 154 -17.66 0.25 2.28
CA PHE A 154 -16.49 -0.63 2.15
C PHE A 154 -16.13 -0.91 0.68
N THR A 155 -14.87 -0.70 0.32
CA THR A 155 -14.32 -0.99 -0.99
C THR A 155 -13.07 -1.85 -0.89
N PHE A 156 -13.03 -2.93 -1.65
CA PHE A 156 -11.90 -3.87 -1.63
C PHE A 156 -11.60 -4.35 -3.04
N SER A 157 -11.13 -3.41 -3.86
CA SER A 157 -10.82 -3.62 -5.28
C SER A 157 -9.57 -4.50 -5.46
N ALA A 158 -9.28 -4.93 -6.69
CA ALA A 158 -8.14 -5.81 -6.96
C ALA A 158 -6.81 -5.18 -6.56
N SER A 159 -6.62 -3.89 -6.88
CA SER A 159 -5.45 -3.12 -6.47
C SER A 159 -5.34 -2.96 -4.96
N ARG A 160 -6.47 -2.80 -4.25
CA ARG A 160 -6.47 -2.73 -2.79
C ARG A 160 -6.15 -4.09 -2.15
N ILE A 161 -6.69 -5.19 -2.66
CA ILE A 161 -6.39 -6.55 -2.17
C ILE A 161 -4.88 -6.83 -2.24
N ILE A 162 -4.27 -6.56 -3.40
CA ILE A 162 -2.83 -6.76 -3.59
C ILE A 162 -2.02 -5.82 -2.70
N GLY A 163 -2.38 -4.53 -2.64
CA GLY A 163 -1.68 -3.55 -1.81
C GLY A 163 -1.74 -3.86 -0.31
N ALA A 164 -2.92 -4.24 0.20
CA ALA A 164 -3.12 -4.58 1.61
C ALA A 164 -2.40 -5.88 1.99
N SER A 165 -2.50 -6.91 1.16
CA SER A 165 -1.79 -8.19 1.36
C SER A 165 -0.28 -8.01 1.28
N GLY A 166 0.20 -7.19 0.33
CA GLY A 166 1.61 -6.84 0.21
C GLY A 166 2.14 -6.04 1.40
N ALA A 167 1.33 -5.16 1.99
CA ALA A 167 1.68 -4.42 3.20
C ALA A 167 1.80 -5.35 4.43
N ALA A 168 0.96 -6.38 4.53
CA ALA A 168 1.09 -7.41 5.56
C ALA A 168 2.36 -8.27 5.36
N ALA A 169 2.66 -8.66 4.11
CA ALA A 169 3.92 -9.33 3.77
C ALA A 169 5.15 -8.46 4.05
N PHE A 170 5.07 -7.15 3.84
CA PHE A 170 6.14 -6.19 4.15
C PHE A 170 6.54 -6.23 5.63
N LEU A 171 5.60 -6.45 6.56
CA LEU A 171 5.91 -6.58 7.98
C LEU A 171 6.76 -7.83 8.27
N LEU A 172 6.59 -8.89 7.47
CA LEU A 172 7.34 -10.13 7.61
C LEU A 172 8.72 -10.06 6.95
N GLU A 173 8.83 -9.45 5.77
CA GLU A 173 10.07 -9.53 4.98
C GLU A 173 10.97 -8.28 5.07
N CYS A 174 10.39 -7.09 5.23
CA CYS A 174 11.16 -5.84 5.30
C CYS A 174 11.41 -5.39 6.75
N VAL A 175 10.36 -5.41 7.58
CA VAL A 175 10.44 -5.00 8.98
C VAL A 175 11.14 -6.04 9.85
N SER A 176 11.04 -7.31 9.47
CA SER A 176 11.55 -8.44 10.28
C SER A 176 12.29 -9.45 9.43
N PRO A 177 13.36 -9.03 8.72
CA PRO A 177 13.89 -9.75 7.58
C PRO A 177 14.22 -11.21 7.89
N SER A 178 13.43 -12.10 7.30
CA SER A 178 13.48 -13.57 7.41
C SER A 178 14.83 -14.17 6.97
N LEU A 179 15.65 -13.40 6.24
CA LEU A 179 16.97 -13.77 5.72
C LEU A 179 18.11 -13.61 6.72
N ARG A 180 17.85 -13.08 7.92
CA ARG A 180 18.81 -13.18 9.03
C ARG A 180 18.53 -14.46 9.82
N THR A 181 19.60 -15.09 10.29
CA THR A 181 19.61 -16.38 11.00
C THR A 181 18.70 -16.43 12.23
N THR A 182 18.16 -15.30 12.69
CA THR A 182 17.26 -15.19 13.85
C THR A 182 15.78 -14.94 13.51
N LYS A 183 15.34 -14.98 12.24
CA LYS A 183 13.95 -15.23 11.76
C LYS A 183 12.76 -14.86 12.66
N GLN A 184 12.69 -13.68 13.29
CA GLN A 184 11.58 -13.44 14.22
C GLN A 184 11.03 -12.04 14.06
N SER A 185 9.87 -11.96 13.39
CA SER A 185 8.94 -10.84 13.44
C SER A 185 8.31 -10.75 14.83
N THR A 186 9.15 -10.51 15.83
CA THR A 186 8.70 -10.48 17.22
C THR A 186 7.75 -9.32 17.45
N LEU A 187 6.86 -9.51 18.41
CA LEU A 187 5.91 -8.51 18.86
C LEU A 187 6.57 -7.14 19.12
N PRO A 188 7.67 -7.03 19.89
CA PRO A 188 8.32 -5.73 20.14
C PRO A 188 8.83 -5.02 18.87
N ILE A 189 9.29 -5.78 17.87
CA ILE A 189 9.74 -5.22 16.59
C ILE A 189 8.55 -4.63 15.84
N ILE A 190 7.51 -5.44 15.63
CA ILE A 190 6.30 -5.03 14.90
C ILE A 190 5.64 -3.81 15.58
N GLU A 191 5.53 -3.84 16.91
CA GLU A 191 5.00 -2.74 17.70
C GLU A 191 5.79 -1.44 17.48
N SER A 192 7.13 -1.51 17.54
CA SER A 192 7.99 -0.34 17.34
C SER A 192 7.76 0.36 16.00
N PHE A 193 7.49 -0.39 14.93
CA PHE A 193 7.21 0.21 13.62
C PHE A 193 5.78 0.70 13.48
N LEU A 194 4.78 -0.09 13.90
CA LEU A 194 3.37 0.26 13.68
C LEU A 194 2.89 1.38 14.61
N ARG A 195 3.26 1.29 15.89
CA ARG A 195 2.84 2.20 16.96
C ARG A 195 3.84 3.35 17.11
N ASN A 196 5.13 3.04 17.29
CA ASN A 196 6.14 4.06 17.62
C ASN A 196 6.79 4.70 16.38
N GLN A 197 6.58 4.11 15.20
CA GLN A 197 7.17 4.57 13.94
C GLN A 197 8.68 4.81 14.08
N THR A 198 9.36 3.87 14.74
CA THR A 198 10.75 3.97 15.18
C THR A 198 11.48 2.66 14.90
N PHE A 199 12.74 2.74 14.49
CA PHE A 199 13.59 1.55 14.38
C PHE A 199 13.93 1.01 15.79
N PRO A 200 13.68 -0.28 16.08
CA PRO A 200 14.06 -0.86 17.36
C PRO A 200 15.57 -0.78 17.61
N GLN A 201 15.98 -0.75 18.87
CA GLN A 201 17.40 -0.80 19.22
C GLN A 201 18.04 -2.09 18.69
N ASN A 202 19.25 -1.98 18.12
CA ASN A 202 19.97 -3.10 17.49
C ASN A 202 19.19 -3.81 16.38
N TRP A 203 18.17 -3.16 15.82
CA TRP A 203 17.55 -3.62 14.59
C TRP A 203 18.44 -3.30 13.39
N PHE A 204 18.45 -4.17 12.40
CA PHE A 204 19.08 -3.86 11.11
C PHE A 204 18.21 -4.37 9.96
N ARG A 205 18.30 -3.65 8.84
CA ARG A 205 17.64 -3.98 7.58
C ARG A 205 18.04 -5.35 7.04
N ALA A 206 17.28 -5.84 6.07
CA ALA A 206 17.59 -7.09 5.38
C ALA A 206 19.01 -7.08 4.79
N GLY A 207 19.70 -8.22 4.84
CA GLY A 207 21.05 -8.37 4.28
C GLY A 207 21.10 -8.39 2.74
N ALA A 208 19.95 -8.58 2.10
CA ALA A 208 19.80 -8.58 0.64
C ALA A 208 18.52 -7.82 0.26
N PRO A 209 18.42 -7.33 -0.99
CA PRO A 209 17.22 -6.64 -1.47
C PRO A 209 15.94 -7.47 -1.31
N VAL A 210 14.93 -6.86 -0.70
CA VAL A 210 13.61 -7.45 -0.46
C VAL A 210 12.71 -7.13 -1.65
N GLY A 211 12.70 -8.06 -2.60
CA GLY A 211 11.85 -8.02 -3.80
C GLY A 211 10.95 -9.24 -3.88
N ALA A 212 11.37 -10.23 -4.68
CA ALA A 212 10.62 -11.47 -4.95
C ALA A 212 10.17 -12.25 -3.69
N VAL A 213 10.89 -12.11 -2.57
CA VAL A 213 10.52 -12.76 -1.29
C VAL A 213 9.18 -12.27 -0.71
N LEU A 214 8.67 -11.10 -1.12
CA LEU A 214 7.33 -10.63 -0.76
C LEU A 214 6.22 -11.43 -1.46
N GLY A 215 6.50 -12.07 -2.60
CA GLY A 215 5.50 -12.72 -3.44
C GLY A 215 4.77 -13.88 -2.72
N PRO A 216 5.48 -14.90 -2.20
CA PRO A 216 4.84 -16.03 -1.54
C PRO A 216 3.92 -15.67 -0.36
N PRO A 217 4.32 -14.84 0.63
CA PRO A 217 3.42 -14.45 1.71
C PRO A 217 2.23 -13.60 1.19
N THR A 218 2.45 -12.71 0.22
CA THR A 218 1.36 -11.94 -0.40
C THR A 218 0.33 -12.86 -1.04
N ALA A 219 0.77 -13.82 -1.85
CA ALA A 219 -0.11 -14.78 -2.54
C ALA A 219 -0.89 -15.66 -1.55
N ALA A 220 -0.26 -16.10 -0.46
CA ALA A 220 -0.91 -16.88 0.57
C ALA A 220 -2.02 -16.09 1.29
N ILE A 221 -1.79 -14.79 1.56
CA ILE A 221 -2.79 -13.90 2.16
C ILE A 221 -3.94 -13.67 1.18
N VAL A 222 -3.65 -13.32 -0.08
CA VAL A 222 -4.66 -13.11 -1.12
C VAL A 222 -5.57 -14.33 -1.29
N ALA A 223 -4.98 -15.53 -1.35
CA ALA A 223 -5.73 -16.78 -1.53
C ALA A 223 -6.66 -17.11 -0.35
N ALA A 224 -6.42 -16.54 0.83
CA ALA A 224 -7.22 -16.76 2.03
C ALA A 224 -8.32 -15.72 2.24
N LEU A 225 -8.34 -14.61 1.48
CA LEU A 225 -9.33 -13.56 1.67
C LEU A 225 -10.75 -14.04 1.31
N PRO A 226 -11.78 -13.61 2.07
CA PRO A 226 -13.13 -14.16 1.95
C PRO A 226 -13.93 -13.62 0.76
N PHE A 227 -13.47 -12.53 0.14
CA PHE A 227 -14.20 -11.84 -0.92
C PHE A 227 -13.32 -11.67 -2.17
N PRO A 228 -13.89 -11.84 -3.38
CA PRO A 228 -13.26 -11.36 -4.60
C PRO A 228 -13.25 -9.82 -4.61
N PRO A 229 -12.57 -9.15 -5.56
CA PRO A 229 -12.67 -7.71 -5.68
C PRO A 229 -14.12 -7.21 -5.75
N GLY A 230 -14.43 -6.14 -5.02
CA GLY A 230 -15.80 -5.67 -4.87
C GLY A 230 -15.98 -4.58 -3.84
N ARG A 231 -17.24 -4.28 -3.53
CA ARG A 231 -17.64 -3.20 -2.62
C ARG A 231 -18.99 -3.46 -1.98
N ASN A 232 -19.27 -2.82 -0.85
CA ASN A 232 -20.62 -2.76 -0.31
C ASN A 232 -21.53 -1.89 -1.18
N SER A 233 -22.74 -2.38 -1.43
CA SER A 233 -23.83 -1.61 -2.03
C SER A 233 -24.34 -0.54 -1.07
N ALA A 234 -25.22 0.35 -1.53
CA ALA A 234 -25.89 1.33 -0.67
C ALA A 234 -26.70 0.68 0.48
N GLN A 235 -27.00 -0.61 0.39
CA GLN A 235 -27.68 -1.39 1.42
C GLN A 235 -26.72 -2.17 2.33
N GLY A 236 -25.41 -1.98 2.21
CA GLY A 236 -24.39 -2.67 3.00
C GLY A 236 -24.16 -4.14 2.60
N VAL A 237 -24.62 -4.55 1.42
CA VAL A 237 -24.42 -5.91 0.90
C VAL A 237 -23.19 -5.93 0.00
N TYR A 238 -22.27 -6.87 0.23
CA TYR A 238 -21.09 -7.00 -0.61
C TYR A 238 -21.45 -7.43 -2.04
N VAL A 239 -20.99 -6.67 -3.03
CA VAL A 239 -21.19 -6.93 -4.46
C VAL A 239 -19.81 -7.02 -5.11
N ALA A 240 -19.57 -8.13 -5.79
CA ALA A 240 -18.35 -8.31 -6.57
C ALA A 240 -18.30 -7.31 -7.73
N ASP A 241 -17.13 -6.75 -7.98
CA ASP A 241 -16.90 -5.86 -9.11
C ASP A 241 -16.94 -6.66 -10.43
N PRO A 242 -17.42 -6.04 -11.52
CA PRO A 242 -17.38 -6.68 -12.83
C PRO A 242 -15.93 -6.95 -13.24
N LEU A 243 -15.70 -8.09 -13.88
CA LEU A 243 -14.39 -8.42 -14.43
C LEU A 243 -13.95 -7.35 -15.45
N PRO A 244 -12.66 -6.97 -15.45
CA PRO A 244 -12.12 -6.08 -16.47
C PRO A 244 -12.14 -6.78 -17.85
N PRO A 245 -12.00 -6.02 -18.96
CA PRO A 245 -11.89 -6.62 -20.28
C PRO A 245 -10.64 -7.50 -20.40
N ALA A 246 -10.71 -8.53 -21.25
CA ALA A 246 -9.52 -9.30 -21.61
C ALA A 246 -8.45 -8.40 -22.26
N PRO A 247 -7.14 -8.61 -21.97
CA PRO A 247 -6.58 -9.70 -21.19
C PRO A 247 -6.47 -9.42 -19.67
N PHE A 248 -7.01 -8.30 -19.18
CA PHE A 248 -6.82 -7.87 -17.78
C PHE A 248 -7.59 -8.71 -16.75
N ASN A 249 -8.47 -9.61 -17.20
CA ASN A 249 -9.18 -10.56 -16.34
C ASN A 249 -8.44 -11.90 -16.15
N ASN A 250 -7.23 -12.05 -16.69
CA ASN A 250 -6.46 -13.30 -16.60
C ASN A 250 -5.85 -13.57 -15.22
N SER A 251 -5.52 -12.51 -14.47
CA SER A 251 -4.93 -12.59 -13.14
C SER A 251 -5.34 -11.39 -12.29
N LEU A 252 -5.25 -11.52 -10.96
CA LEU A 252 -5.54 -10.42 -10.05
C LEU A 252 -4.55 -9.26 -10.23
N ASP A 253 -3.29 -9.55 -10.57
CA ASP A 253 -2.27 -8.55 -10.83
C ASP A 253 -2.58 -7.70 -12.07
N CYS A 254 -3.05 -8.36 -13.14
CA CYS A 254 -3.53 -7.69 -14.34
C CYS A 254 -4.78 -6.86 -14.10
N TRP A 255 -5.71 -7.36 -13.29
CA TRP A 255 -6.88 -6.59 -12.90
C TRP A 255 -6.48 -5.36 -12.08
N ALA A 256 -5.63 -5.51 -11.08
CA ALA A 256 -5.11 -4.39 -10.30
C ALA A 256 -4.35 -3.36 -11.16
N TYR A 257 -3.65 -3.81 -12.20
CA TYR A 257 -3.01 -2.90 -13.14
C TYR A 257 -4.04 -2.11 -13.96
N TRP A 258 -5.08 -2.77 -14.48
CA TRP A 258 -6.19 -2.10 -15.17
C TRP A 258 -6.90 -1.07 -14.28
N GLU A 259 -7.18 -1.42 -13.02
CA GLU A 259 -7.77 -0.50 -12.05
C GLU A 259 -6.87 0.72 -11.76
N GLN A 260 -5.56 0.51 -11.64
CA GLN A 260 -4.63 1.63 -11.41
C GLN A 260 -4.59 2.58 -12.60
N ALA A 261 -4.60 2.06 -13.83
CA ALA A 261 -4.73 2.89 -15.03
C ALA A 261 -6.07 3.64 -15.06
N ALA A 262 -7.17 2.97 -14.67
CA ALA A 262 -8.51 3.54 -14.54
C ALA A 262 -8.64 4.57 -13.40
N ASN A 263 -7.78 4.50 -12.38
CA ASN A 263 -7.81 5.44 -11.25
C ASN A 263 -6.79 6.56 -11.41
N THR A 264 -5.89 6.46 -12.39
CA THR A 264 -4.95 7.53 -12.72
C THR A 264 -5.71 8.68 -13.38
N PRO A 265 -5.56 9.92 -12.88
CA PRO A 265 -6.20 11.11 -13.41
C PRO A 265 -6.05 11.28 -14.94
N ALA A 266 -7.16 11.29 -15.69
CA ALA A 266 -7.10 11.39 -17.16
C ALA A 266 -6.51 12.71 -17.66
N ALA A 267 -6.61 13.81 -16.89
CA ALA A 267 -5.99 15.07 -17.30
C ALA A 267 -4.46 15.00 -17.38
N LEU A 268 -3.82 13.98 -16.76
CA LEU A 268 -2.38 13.73 -16.94
C LEU A 268 -2.04 13.37 -18.40
N GLN A 269 -2.99 12.85 -19.19
CA GLN A 269 -2.79 12.56 -20.61
C GLN A 269 -2.61 13.83 -21.46
N ASN A 270 -3.21 14.94 -21.03
CA ASN A 270 -3.22 16.20 -21.78
C ASN A 270 -2.10 17.16 -21.34
N THR A 271 -1.16 16.68 -20.52
CA THR A 271 -0.03 17.47 -20.06
C THR A 271 0.96 17.72 -21.21
N THR A 272 1.74 18.79 -21.09
CA THR A 272 2.73 19.19 -22.11
C THR A 272 4.08 19.53 -21.46
N GLY A 273 5.13 19.64 -22.30
CA GLY A 273 6.47 20.01 -21.84
C GLY A 273 7.03 19.06 -20.78
N ILE A 274 7.69 19.62 -19.76
CA ILE A 274 8.30 18.85 -18.67
C ILE A 274 7.27 18.05 -17.86
N PHE A 275 6.03 18.54 -17.74
CA PHE A 275 4.99 17.82 -17.03
C PHE A 275 4.67 16.49 -17.74
N LYS A 276 4.53 16.53 -19.07
CA LYS A 276 4.33 15.31 -19.87
C LYS A 276 5.48 14.33 -19.75
N GLN A 277 6.72 14.82 -19.79
CA GLN A 277 7.91 13.99 -19.64
C GLN A 277 7.92 13.26 -18.28
N ASN A 278 7.61 13.97 -17.20
CA ASN A 278 7.52 13.37 -15.86
C ASN A 278 6.39 12.33 -15.78
N VAL A 279 5.21 12.63 -16.33
CA VAL A 279 4.08 11.70 -16.35
C VAL A 279 4.43 10.43 -17.13
N ASP A 280 5.03 10.56 -18.31
CA ASP A 280 5.40 9.41 -19.15
C ASP A 280 6.44 8.52 -18.47
N PHE A 281 7.45 9.14 -17.85
CA PHE A 281 8.46 8.42 -17.07
C PHE A 281 7.85 7.61 -15.92
N LEU A 282 6.99 8.24 -15.11
CA LEU A 282 6.37 7.58 -13.97
C LEU A 282 5.44 6.45 -14.41
N ARG A 283 4.72 6.63 -15.52
CA ARG A 283 3.83 5.60 -16.07
C ARG A 283 4.59 4.38 -16.57
N GLN A 284 5.73 4.58 -17.22
CA GLN A 284 6.62 3.47 -17.58
C GLN A 284 7.04 2.70 -16.35
N ILE A 285 7.47 3.37 -15.27
CA ILE A 285 7.88 2.70 -14.02
C ILE A 285 6.72 1.97 -13.34
N GLN A 286 5.53 2.59 -13.28
CA GLN A 286 4.32 1.96 -12.74
C GLN A 286 4.00 0.64 -13.46
N PHE A 287 4.28 0.56 -14.76
CA PHE A 287 4.02 -0.59 -15.62
C PHE A 287 5.11 -1.67 -15.56
N THR A 288 6.39 -1.29 -15.61
CA THR A 288 7.52 -2.21 -15.89
C THR A 288 7.66 -3.36 -14.87
N VAL A 289 7.06 -3.24 -13.69
CA VAL A 289 7.26 -4.20 -12.60
C VAL A 289 6.05 -5.08 -12.31
N LYS A 290 4.95 -4.89 -13.03
CA LYS A 290 3.77 -5.76 -12.88
C LYS A 290 3.99 -7.16 -13.46
N GLY A 291 5.09 -7.40 -14.20
CA GLY A 291 5.74 -8.71 -14.36
C GLY A 291 4.92 -9.84 -15.00
N ASP A 292 3.67 -9.61 -15.36
CA ASP A 292 2.79 -10.58 -16.02
C ASP A 292 2.75 -10.27 -17.53
N PRO A 293 3.41 -11.09 -18.36
CA PRO A 293 3.38 -10.94 -19.82
C PRO A 293 1.94 -10.95 -20.38
N ALA A 294 0.97 -11.51 -19.65
CA ALA A 294 -0.42 -11.57 -20.08
C ALA A 294 -1.11 -10.20 -20.11
N CYS A 295 -0.58 -9.18 -19.43
CA CYS A 295 -1.09 -7.81 -19.46
C CYS A 295 0.00 -6.76 -19.71
N ASP A 296 1.03 -7.15 -20.45
CA ASP A 296 2.18 -6.32 -20.84
C ASP A 296 1.81 -5.31 -21.95
N GLN A 297 0.73 -4.54 -21.74
CA GLN A 297 0.38 -3.38 -22.54
C GLN A 297 0.29 -2.14 -21.64
N GLU A 298 1.08 -1.11 -21.94
CA GLU A 298 0.93 0.17 -21.27
C GLU A 298 -0.47 0.74 -21.56
N LEU A 299 -1.27 0.96 -20.50
CA LEU A 299 -2.62 1.50 -20.61
C LEU A 299 -2.55 3.03 -20.49
N LEU A 300 -3.20 3.71 -21.43
CA LEU A 300 -3.49 5.14 -21.31
C LEU A 300 -4.44 5.36 -20.13
N SER A 301 -4.18 6.36 -19.28
CA SER A 301 -4.99 6.64 -18.08
C SER A 301 -6.42 7.08 -18.43
N PHE A 302 -7.40 6.17 -18.47
CA PHE A 302 -8.78 6.50 -18.84
C PHE A 302 -9.68 6.82 -17.62
N GLY A 303 -9.05 7.15 -16.49
CA GLY A 303 -9.77 7.47 -15.27
C GLY A 303 -10.59 8.75 -15.31
N PRO A 304 -11.21 9.15 -14.19
CA PRO A 304 -12.00 10.37 -14.18
C PRO A 304 -11.12 11.54 -14.66
N ALA A 305 -11.56 12.18 -15.74
CA ALA A 305 -11.24 13.58 -15.94
C ALA A 305 -11.73 14.27 -14.67
N GLY A 306 -10.87 15.05 -14.01
CA GLY A 306 -11.21 15.71 -12.76
C GLY A 306 -12.60 16.36 -12.78
N VAL A 307 -13.22 16.42 -11.59
CA VAL A 307 -14.49 17.13 -11.37
C VAL A 307 -14.35 18.59 -11.77
#